data_AF-A0AAE5U802-F1
#
_entry.id   AF-A0AAE5U802-F1
#
_cell.length_a   1.000
_cell.length_b   1.000
_cell.length_c   1.000
_cell.angle_alpha   90.00
_cell.angle_beta   90.00
_cell.angle_gamma   90.00
#
_symmetry.space_group_name_H-M   'P 1'
#
loop_
_entity.id
_entity.type
_entity.pdbx_description
1 polymer ?
#
loop_
_entity_poly.entity_id
_entity_poly.type
_entity_poly.pdbx_seq_one_letter_code
_entity_poly.pdbx_strand_id
1 'polypeptide(L)'
;MKKHILSLALGSLLVSALSAEDDGFYMSAGYQIGEAAQMVSNTKGIQQLSDNYENLSKLLTRYSTLNNFIQLASDPSAINAARENLGASAKNLIGDTKNSPAYQAVLLAINAAVGFWNVLGYATQCGGNGNGKSTSSTTIFNNEPGYRSTSITCGYNNLGIGREGVMSIDNMKKLNEAYQILQTALKKGLPALKENNGTLSEVKYTYTCSGEGNSNCNPSVTGANNQNNGTGTKTQTIDGKQVTTTISSRVVDSKAAGNISGASYTEITNTLSGVPDSAQALLAQASTLINTINDACPWFSVTNKSGGPQMNPTSGGLCSFKQEISAIQKMITDAQELVNQTNIINSNEQSASVGGNGGKPFNPFTDASFAQGMLANASAQAKMLNLSHQVGQAINPENLSGTFKNFVTGFLATCNNPSTAGTGGTQGSAPGEVTTQTFASGCAYVEQTITNLSNSIAHFGTQEQQIEQAENIADTLVNFKSRYSELGNTYNSITTALSNIPNAQSLQNAVSKKNNPYSPQGIETNYYLNQNTYNQI
;
A
#
# COMPACT_ATOMS: atom_id res chain seq x y z
N MET A 1 42.93 12.50 26.06
CA MET A 1 44.31 12.14 25.65
C MET A 1 44.26 11.84 24.16
N LYS A 2 44.47 12.86 23.30
CA LYS A 2 45.70 13.17 22.51
C LYS A 2 46.09 12.00 21.56
N LYS A 3 46.19 12.12 20.23
CA LYS A 3 46.19 13.25 19.27
C LYS A 3 45.97 12.68 17.84
N HIS A 4 45.31 13.46 16.98
CA HIS A 4 45.44 13.44 15.51
C HIS A 4 46.58 14.38 15.04
N ILE A 5 46.83 14.40 13.71
CA ILE A 5 47.61 15.34 12.88
C ILE A 5 49.03 14.79 12.53
N LEU A 6 49.57 14.70 11.29
CA LEU A 6 49.64 15.55 10.07
C LEU A 6 50.15 14.64 8.89
N SER A 7 49.56 14.55 7.68
CA SER A 7 49.68 15.36 6.44
C SER A 7 50.98 15.23 5.56
N LEU A 8 50.72 14.98 4.26
CA LEU A 8 51.39 15.35 2.99
C LEU A 8 52.88 15.04 2.69
N ALA A 9 53.13 14.39 1.53
CA ALA A 9 53.76 15.03 0.35
C ALA A 9 53.76 14.11 -0.90
N LEU A 10 53.16 14.59 -2.00
CA LEU A 10 53.49 14.22 -3.39
C LEU A 10 54.76 14.97 -3.81
N GLY A 11 55.62 14.38 -4.65
CA GLY A 11 56.58 15.17 -5.46
C GLY A 11 57.89 14.49 -5.82
N SER A 12 57.88 13.72 -6.92
CA SER A 12 58.90 13.62 -7.98
C SER A 12 60.28 14.27 -7.80
N LEU A 13 61.36 13.51 -8.06
CA LEU A 13 62.51 13.97 -8.86
C LEU A 13 63.41 12.82 -9.37
N LEU A 14 63.31 12.63 -10.69
CA LEU A 14 64.29 12.25 -11.72
C LEU A 14 65.73 11.81 -11.33
N VAL A 15 66.08 10.61 -11.82
CA VAL A 15 67.21 10.26 -12.71
C VAL A 15 68.51 11.06 -12.59
N SER A 16 69.63 10.42 -12.25
CA SER A 16 70.80 10.25 -13.14
C SER A 16 71.74 9.15 -12.64
N ALA A 17 72.47 8.57 -13.58
CA ALA A 17 73.21 7.34 -13.47
C ALA A 17 74.71 7.53 -13.16
N LEU A 18 75.34 6.36 -12.93
CA LEU A 18 76.73 5.95 -13.17
C LEU A 18 77.74 5.87 -12.00
N SER A 19 78.42 4.72 -12.03
CA SER A 19 79.68 4.30 -11.39
C SER A 19 79.49 3.59 -10.03
N ALA A 20 79.40 2.26 -10.03
CA ALA A 20 80.46 1.24 -10.16
C ALA A 20 80.94 0.79 -8.77
N GLU A 21 80.64 -0.46 -8.40
CA GLU A 21 81.64 -1.52 -8.19
C GLU A 21 80.96 -2.76 -7.58
N ASP A 22 81.59 -3.89 -7.89
CA ASP A 22 81.26 -5.28 -7.60
C ASP A 22 80.91 -5.52 -6.12
N ASP A 23 79.84 -6.29 -5.86
CA ASP A 23 79.71 -7.27 -4.77
C ASP A 23 78.23 -7.67 -4.52
N GLY A 24 77.81 -8.76 -5.17
CA GLY A 24 77.09 -9.89 -4.55
C GLY A 24 75.73 -9.74 -3.85
N PHE A 25 75.13 -8.56 -3.64
CA PHE A 25 73.92 -8.44 -2.81
C PHE A 25 72.59 -8.27 -3.59
N TYR A 26 72.61 -8.05 -4.90
CA TYR A 26 71.38 -7.78 -5.69
C TYR A 26 70.64 -9.00 -6.24
N MET A 27 71.18 -10.22 -6.11
CA MET A 27 70.52 -11.43 -6.63
C MET A 27 69.38 -11.96 -5.73
N SER A 28 69.35 -11.65 -4.43
CA SER A 28 68.28 -12.12 -3.54
C SER A 28 67.07 -11.17 -3.49
N ALA A 29 67.29 -9.85 -3.63
CA ALA A 29 66.21 -8.88 -3.77
C ALA A 29 65.53 -8.98 -5.14
N GLY A 30 66.28 -9.23 -6.23
CA GLY A 30 65.71 -9.44 -7.56
C GLY A 30 64.83 -10.71 -7.68
N TYR A 31 65.16 -11.78 -6.96
CA TYR A 31 64.35 -13.00 -6.92
C TYR A 31 63.09 -12.82 -6.06
N GLN A 32 63.18 -12.18 -4.88
CA GLN A 32 61.99 -11.90 -4.05
C GLN A 32 61.08 -10.82 -4.66
N ILE A 33 61.63 -9.79 -5.32
CA ILE A 33 60.86 -8.79 -6.06
C ILE A 33 60.29 -9.41 -7.35
N GLY A 34 61.02 -10.32 -7.99
CA GLY A 34 60.55 -11.12 -9.13
C GLY A 34 59.40 -12.05 -8.76
N GLU A 35 59.50 -12.80 -7.66
CA GLU A 35 58.42 -13.65 -7.14
C GLU A 35 57.23 -12.84 -6.64
N ALA A 36 57.44 -11.69 -5.98
CA ALA A 36 56.36 -10.81 -5.55
C ALA A 36 55.68 -10.10 -6.73
N ALA A 37 56.43 -9.63 -7.73
CA ALA A 37 55.87 -9.07 -8.96
C ALA A 37 55.18 -10.13 -9.81
N GLN A 38 55.71 -11.36 -9.87
CA GLN A 38 55.08 -12.52 -10.50
C GLN A 38 53.82 -12.93 -9.73
N MET A 39 53.83 -12.93 -8.39
CA MET A 39 52.62 -13.17 -7.57
C MET A 39 51.57 -12.09 -7.81
N VAL A 40 51.95 -10.80 -7.83
CA VAL A 40 51.01 -9.69 -8.08
C VAL A 40 50.49 -9.73 -9.52
N SER A 41 51.32 -10.08 -10.49
CA SER A 41 50.93 -10.28 -11.90
C SER A 41 49.99 -11.47 -12.05
N ASN A 42 50.32 -12.61 -11.43
CA ASN A 42 49.48 -13.80 -11.39
C ASN A 42 48.15 -13.53 -10.67
N THR A 43 48.15 -12.74 -9.59
CA THR A 43 46.93 -12.36 -8.86
C THR A 43 46.05 -11.43 -9.69
N LYS A 44 46.64 -10.45 -10.40
CA LYS A 44 45.91 -9.61 -11.37
C LYS A 44 45.36 -10.42 -12.54
N GLY A 45 46.13 -11.39 -13.05
CA GLY A 45 45.68 -12.29 -14.11
C GLY A 45 44.54 -13.22 -13.68
N ILE A 46 44.59 -13.75 -12.45
CA ILE A 46 43.52 -14.55 -11.85
C ILE A 46 42.26 -13.69 -11.63
N GLN A 47 42.41 -12.47 -11.11
CA GLN A 47 41.28 -11.55 -10.94
C GLN A 47 40.64 -11.21 -12.29
N GLN A 48 41.44 -10.87 -13.30
CA GLN A 48 40.93 -10.60 -14.65
C GLN A 48 40.22 -11.81 -15.26
N LEU A 49 40.74 -13.03 -15.03
CA LEU A 49 40.08 -14.25 -15.46
C LEU A 49 38.75 -14.47 -14.73
N SER A 50 38.73 -14.24 -13.41
CA SER A 50 37.50 -14.29 -12.60
C SER A 50 36.45 -13.30 -13.10
N ASP A 51 36.84 -12.05 -13.35
CA ASP A 51 35.94 -11.00 -13.85
C ASP A 51 35.39 -11.36 -15.25
N ASN A 52 36.21 -11.99 -16.09
CA ASN A 52 35.79 -12.47 -17.41
C ASN A 52 34.76 -13.61 -17.32
N TYR A 53 34.96 -14.58 -16.41
CA TYR A 53 33.99 -15.65 -16.16
C TYR A 53 32.70 -15.12 -15.53
N GLU A 54 32.77 -14.16 -14.60
CA GLU A 54 31.59 -13.53 -14.03
C GLU A 54 30.77 -12.78 -15.10
N ASN A 55 31.44 -12.02 -15.97
CA ASN A 55 30.80 -11.33 -17.08
C ASN A 55 30.18 -12.34 -18.07
N LEU A 56 30.90 -13.41 -18.42
CA LEU A 56 30.39 -14.47 -19.30
C LEU A 56 29.15 -15.15 -18.69
N SER A 57 29.18 -15.45 -17.40
CA SER A 57 28.05 -16.05 -16.68
C SER A 57 26.81 -15.14 -16.71
N LYS A 58 26.98 -13.83 -16.49
CA LYS A 58 25.90 -12.83 -16.63
C LYS A 58 25.34 -12.78 -18.05
N LEU A 59 26.20 -12.81 -19.07
CA LEU A 59 25.80 -12.80 -20.47
C LEU A 59 25.03 -14.08 -20.85
N LEU A 60 25.52 -15.27 -20.46
CA LEU A 60 24.87 -16.54 -20.73
C LEU A 60 23.50 -16.63 -20.04
N THR A 61 23.40 -16.14 -18.80
CA THR A 61 22.13 -16.04 -18.09
C THR A 61 21.14 -15.15 -18.84
N ARG A 62 21.56 -13.94 -19.24
CA ARG A 62 20.73 -13.04 -20.07
C ARG A 62 20.31 -13.68 -21.39
N TYR A 63 21.23 -14.36 -22.07
CA TYR A 63 20.96 -15.07 -23.33
C TYR A 63 19.94 -16.19 -23.16
N SER A 64 20.11 -17.00 -22.11
CA SER A 64 19.16 -18.08 -21.77
C SER A 64 17.76 -17.53 -21.53
N THR A 65 17.64 -16.48 -20.70
CA THR A 65 16.37 -15.82 -20.41
C THR A 65 15.71 -15.21 -21.65
N LEU A 66 16.47 -14.45 -22.47
CA LEU A 66 15.96 -13.88 -23.71
C LEU A 66 15.52 -14.96 -24.70
N ASN A 67 16.31 -16.02 -24.87
CA ASN A 67 15.98 -17.13 -25.78
C ASN A 67 14.70 -17.83 -25.34
N ASN A 68 14.55 -18.10 -24.03
CA ASN A 68 13.35 -18.71 -23.46
C ASN A 68 12.11 -17.83 -23.71
N PHE A 69 12.17 -16.53 -23.44
CA PHE A 69 11.02 -15.66 -23.66
C PHE A 69 10.66 -15.47 -25.13
N ILE A 70 11.65 -15.44 -26.04
CA ILE A 70 11.39 -15.47 -27.48
C ILE A 70 10.65 -16.75 -27.89
N GLN A 71 11.04 -17.91 -27.35
CA GLN A 71 10.36 -19.19 -27.61
C GLN A 71 8.92 -19.17 -27.07
N LEU A 72 8.72 -18.78 -25.81
CA LEU A 72 7.39 -18.68 -25.19
C LEU A 72 6.49 -17.69 -25.94
N ALA A 73 7.02 -16.51 -26.29
CA ALA A 73 6.31 -15.49 -27.06
C ALA A 73 6.04 -15.91 -28.51
N SER A 74 6.61 -17.01 -28.99
CA SER A 74 6.35 -17.56 -30.32
C SER A 74 5.44 -18.78 -30.29
N ASP A 75 5.04 -19.24 -29.10
CA ASP A 75 4.17 -20.41 -28.90
C ASP A 75 2.78 -19.98 -28.40
N PRO A 76 1.74 -20.03 -29.26
CA PRO A 76 0.37 -19.72 -28.87
C PRO A 76 -0.14 -20.52 -27.66
N SER A 77 0.32 -21.76 -27.47
CA SER A 77 -0.13 -22.57 -26.33
C SER A 77 0.41 -22.00 -25.01
N ALA A 78 1.69 -21.62 -24.97
CA ALA A 78 2.30 -20.95 -23.83
C ALA A 78 1.68 -19.58 -23.55
N ILE A 79 1.43 -18.80 -24.61
CA ILE A 79 0.78 -17.48 -24.47
C ILE A 79 -0.63 -17.63 -23.89
N ASN A 80 -1.43 -18.59 -24.40
CA ASN A 80 -2.78 -18.82 -23.90
C ASN A 80 -2.77 -19.31 -22.45
N ALA A 81 -1.84 -20.18 -22.06
CA ALA A 81 -1.68 -20.60 -20.66
C ALA A 81 -1.33 -19.42 -19.74
N ALA A 82 -0.43 -18.53 -20.18
CA ALA A 82 -0.10 -17.32 -19.44
C ALA A 82 -1.30 -16.37 -19.30
N ARG A 83 -2.10 -16.20 -20.38
CA ARG A 83 -3.34 -15.42 -20.37
C ARG A 83 -4.41 -16.00 -19.44
N GLU A 84 -4.57 -17.32 -19.42
CA GLU A 84 -5.49 -18.02 -18.53
C GLU A 84 -5.10 -17.82 -17.05
N ASN A 85 -3.82 -18.03 -16.73
CA ASN A 85 -3.29 -17.77 -15.40
C ASN A 85 -3.49 -16.30 -14.98
N LEU A 86 -3.24 -15.36 -15.90
CA LEU A 86 -3.43 -13.93 -15.65
C LEU A 86 -4.91 -13.58 -15.40
N GLY A 87 -5.85 -14.25 -16.08
CA GLY A 87 -7.28 -14.13 -15.82
C GLY A 87 -7.69 -14.70 -14.45
N ALA A 88 -7.10 -15.83 -14.05
CA ALA A 88 -7.34 -16.43 -12.74
C ALA A 88 -6.78 -15.57 -11.60
N SER A 89 -5.57 -15.03 -11.74
CA SER A 89 -4.95 -14.13 -10.76
C SER A 89 -5.73 -12.81 -10.65
N ALA A 90 -6.24 -12.27 -11.77
CA ALA A 90 -7.14 -11.11 -11.75
C ALA A 90 -8.37 -11.39 -10.87
N LYS A 91 -9.06 -12.52 -11.11
CA LYS A 91 -10.22 -12.92 -10.31
C LYS A 91 -9.90 -13.02 -8.82
N ASN A 92 -8.74 -13.56 -8.46
CA ASN A 92 -8.30 -13.66 -7.07
C ASN A 92 -8.01 -12.26 -6.48
N LEU A 93 -7.44 -11.32 -7.24
CA LEU A 93 -7.15 -9.96 -6.74
C LEU A 93 -8.42 -9.12 -6.57
N ILE A 94 -9.28 -9.08 -7.59
CA ILE A 94 -10.42 -8.13 -7.61
C ILE A 94 -11.75 -8.77 -7.23
N GLY A 95 -11.87 -10.10 -7.33
CA GLY A 95 -13.10 -10.83 -7.10
C GLY A 95 -13.21 -11.52 -5.74
N ASP A 96 -12.08 -11.89 -5.12
CA ASP A 96 -12.06 -12.48 -3.79
C ASP A 96 -11.89 -11.42 -2.69
N THR A 97 -12.16 -11.82 -1.45
CA THR A 97 -12.00 -10.97 -0.26
C THR A 97 -10.87 -11.50 0.64
N LYS A 98 -11.10 -12.61 1.33
CA LYS A 98 -10.15 -13.16 2.32
C LYS A 98 -8.77 -13.46 1.75
N ASN A 99 -8.72 -14.04 0.55
CA ASN A 99 -7.48 -14.47 -0.09
C ASN A 99 -6.85 -13.38 -0.99
N SER A 100 -7.50 -12.23 -1.13
CA SER A 100 -7.01 -11.14 -1.96
C SER A 100 -6.09 -10.21 -1.17
N PRO A 101 -4.79 -10.09 -1.52
CA PRO A 101 -3.92 -9.06 -0.95
C PRO A 101 -4.47 -7.65 -1.13
N ALA A 102 -5.09 -7.40 -2.28
CA ALA A 102 -5.68 -6.11 -2.62
C ALA A 102 -6.85 -5.74 -1.71
N TYR A 103 -7.74 -6.70 -1.43
CA TYR A 103 -8.83 -6.51 -0.46
C TYR A 103 -8.30 -6.28 0.95
N GLN A 104 -7.35 -7.10 1.41
CA GLN A 104 -6.79 -6.95 2.76
C GLN A 104 -6.09 -5.59 2.94
N ALA A 105 -5.39 -5.09 1.92
CA ALA A 105 -4.77 -3.77 1.95
C ALA A 105 -5.79 -2.63 2.05
N VAL A 106 -6.85 -2.66 1.24
CA VAL A 106 -7.95 -1.69 1.33
C VAL A 106 -8.61 -1.70 2.71
N LEU A 107 -8.92 -2.90 3.21
CA LEU A 107 -9.50 -3.07 4.55
C LEU A 107 -8.58 -2.53 5.65
N LEU A 108 -7.27 -2.79 5.54
CA LEU A 108 -6.28 -2.32 6.51
C LEU A 108 -6.19 -0.80 6.57
N ALA A 109 -6.17 -0.12 5.41
CA ALA A 109 -6.15 1.33 5.33
C ALA A 109 -7.39 1.97 6.00
N ILE A 110 -8.57 1.40 5.75
CA ILE A 110 -9.83 1.84 6.36
C ILE A 110 -9.82 1.59 7.88
N ASN A 111 -9.44 0.38 8.29
CA ASN A 111 -9.36 0.01 9.70
C ASN A 111 -8.37 0.87 10.49
N ALA A 112 -7.23 1.24 9.89
CA ALA A 112 -6.26 2.10 10.53
C ALA A 112 -6.81 3.52 10.77
N ALA A 113 -7.54 4.09 9.81
CA ALA A 113 -8.17 5.41 9.97
C ALA A 113 -9.27 5.41 11.05
N VAL A 114 -10.16 4.42 11.01
CA VAL A 114 -11.21 4.23 12.03
C VAL A 114 -10.59 4.00 13.42
N GLY A 115 -9.60 3.11 13.49
CA GLY A 115 -8.91 2.79 14.73
C GLY A 115 -8.20 3.99 15.34
N PHE A 116 -7.59 4.86 14.52
CA PHE A 116 -6.96 6.09 14.98
C PHE A 116 -7.96 7.00 15.71
N TRP A 117 -9.16 7.16 15.16
CA TRP A 117 -10.22 7.92 15.82
C TRP A 117 -10.74 7.24 17.09
N ASN A 118 -10.89 5.91 17.10
CA ASN A 118 -11.27 5.16 18.29
C ASN A 118 -10.28 5.34 19.46
N VAL A 119 -8.98 5.45 19.15
CA VAL A 119 -7.95 5.70 20.16
C VAL A 119 -8.04 7.11 20.74
N LEU A 120 -8.22 8.14 19.91
CA LEU A 120 -8.01 9.55 20.31
C LEU A 120 -9.29 10.39 20.46
N GLY A 121 -10.43 9.93 19.93
CA GLY A 121 -11.68 10.68 19.89
C GLY A 121 -12.14 11.15 21.28
N TYR A 122 -12.09 10.28 22.28
CA TYR A 122 -12.49 10.60 23.65
C TYR A 122 -11.70 11.75 24.31
N ALA A 123 -10.45 11.93 23.90
CA ALA A 123 -9.52 12.89 24.49
C ALA A 123 -9.50 14.23 23.76
N THR A 124 -10.22 14.30 22.64
CA THR A 124 -10.21 15.42 21.71
C THR A 124 -11.21 16.49 22.14
N GLN A 125 -10.76 17.74 22.22
CA GLN A 125 -11.66 18.84 22.57
C GLN A 125 -12.50 19.27 21.36
N CYS A 126 -13.81 19.35 21.55
CA CYS A 126 -14.75 19.87 20.57
C CYS A 126 -15.84 20.73 21.23
N GLY A 127 -16.39 21.70 20.50
CA GLY A 127 -17.32 22.67 21.08
C GLY A 127 -17.62 23.85 20.15
N GLY A 128 -18.33 24.86 20.67
CA GLY A 128 -18.72 26.04 19.91
C GLY A 128 -20.11 25.98 19.27
N ASN A 129 -20.39 26.97 18.43
CA ASN A 129 -21.57 27.11 17.59
C ASN A 129 -21.13 27.22 16.14
N GLY A 130 -21.19 26.11 15.39
CA GLY A 130 -20.52 25.98 14.09
C GLY A 130 -19.01 26.20 14.24
N ASN A 131 -18.48 27.21 13.56
CA ASN A 131 -17.06 27.62 13.66
C ASN A 131 -16.80 28.75 14.68
N GLY A 132 -17.84 29.21 15.40
CA GLY A 132 -17.73 30.26 16.41
C GLY A 132 -17.63 29.72 17.84
N LYS A 133 -17.16 30.56 18.76
CA LYS A 133 -17.19 30.26 20.20
C LYS A 133 -18.63 30.17 20.70
N SER A 134 -18.83 29.46 21.81
CA SER A 134 -20.11 29.39 22.53
C SER A 134 -19.93 29.73 24.01
N THR A 135 -21.00 30.21 24.64
CA THR A 135 -21.01 30.52 26.09
C THR A 135 -21.39 29.29 26.92
N SER A 136 -22.38 28.52 26.46
CA SER A 136 -23.00 27.41 27.19
C SER A 136 -23.58 26.33 26.27
N SER A 137 -22.97 26.08 25.11
CA SER A 137 -23.41 25.05 24.17
C SER A 137 -22.85 23.68 24.55
N THR A 138 -23.72 22.67 24.55
CA THR A 138 -23.34 21.26 24.62
C THR A 138 -23.94 20.49 23.46
N THR A 139 -23.08 19.94 22.60
CA THR A 139 -23.49 19.12 21.45
C THR A 139 -22.94 17.71 21.62
N ILE A 140 -23.79 16.68 21.59
CA ILE A 140 -23.41 15.29 21.85
C ILE A 140 -23.62 14.47 20.58
N PHE A 141 -22.60 13.77 20.12
CA PHE A 141 -22.65 12.86 18.97
C PHE A 141 -22.75 11.42 19.47
N ASN A 142 -23.80 10.70 19.05
CA ASN A 142 -24.04 9.33 19.47
C ASN A 142 -23.29 8.32 18.56
N ASN A 143 -23.06 7.11 19.08
CA ASN A 143 -22.27 6.06 18.44
C ASN A 143 -20.83 6.51 18.13
N GLU A 144 -20.21 7.21 19.08
CA GLU A 144 -18.84 7.73 19.01
C GLU A 144 -18.04 7.23 20.24
N PRO A 145 -16.72 7.01 20.13
CA PRO A 145 -15.89 6.37 21.15
C PRO A 145 -15.52 7.36 22.26
N GLY A 146 -16.51 7.76 23.06
CA GLY A 146 -16.34 8.68 24.18
C GLY A 146 -15.76 8.03 25.45
N TYR A 147 -15.32 8.87 26.39
CA TYR A 147 -14.76 8.39 27.65
C TYR A 147 -15.85 7.67 28.46
N ARG A 148 -15.74 6.34 28.59
CA ARG A 148 -16.74 5.50 29.28
C ARG A 148 -18.17 5.68 28.73
N SER A 149 -18.29 6.01 27.45
CA SER A 149 -19.55 6.41 26.82
C SER A 149 -19.57 5.94 25.37
N THR A 150 -20.75 5.71 24.81
CA THR A 150 -20.97 5.51 23.36
C THR A 150 -21.29 6.83 22.67
N SER A 151 -20.84 7.95 23.24
CA SER A 151 -21.07 9.28 22.71
C SER A 151 -19.91 10.22 23.06
N ILE A 152 -19.53 11.08 22.12
CA ILE A 152 -18.59 12.18 22.36
C ILE A 152 -19.38 13.46 22.66
N THR A 153 -19.03 14.10 23.78
CA THR A 153 -19.65 15.35 24.23
C THR A 153 -18.77 16.54 23.89
N CYS A 154 -19.25 17.38 22.98
CA CYS A 154 -18.63 18.65 22.62
C CYS A 154 -19.21 19.79 23.46
N GLY A 155 -18.60 20.05 24.61
CA GLY A 155 -19.05 21.04 25.60
C GLY A 155 -18.01 22.11 25.96
N TYR A 156 -16.92 22.23 25.19
CA TYR A 156 -15.89 23.24 25.47
C TYR A 156 -16.38 24.64 25.08
N ASN A 157 -16.66 25.46 26.09
CA ASN A 157 -17.21 26.81 25.97
C ASN A 157 -16.16 27.88 26.26
N ASN A 158 -16.36 29.09 25.73
CA ASN A 158 -15.51 30.28 25.89
C ASN A 158 -14.05 30.12 25.39
N LEU A 159 -13.73 29.02 24.71
CA LEU A 159 -12.41 28.74 24.14
C LEU A 159 -12.36 29.05 22.63
N GLY A 160 -11.15 29.28 22.11
CA GLY A 160 -10.91 29.45 20.67
C GLY A 160 -11.17 28.17 19.88
N ILE A 161 -11.91 28.29 18.78
CA ILE A 161 -12.07 27.24 17.78
C ILE A 161 -10.88 27.27 16.83
N GLY A 162 -10.31 26.11 16.51
CA GLY A 162 -9.27 25.97 15.50
C GLY A 162 -8.06 25.14 15.93
N ARG A 163 -6.95 25.34 15.21
CA ARG A 163 -5.72 24.55 15.34
C ARG A 163 -5.13 24.66 16.74
N GLU A 164 -4.76 23.51 17.31
CA GLU A 164 -4.31 23.35 18.69
C GLU A 164 -5.28 23.94 19.72
N GLY A 165 -6.57 24.01 19.36
CA GLY A 165 -7.67 24.50 20.17
C GLY A 165 -8.88 23.57 20.08
N VAL A 166 -10.07 24.12 20.19
CA VAL A 166 -11.31 23.31 20.18
C VAL A 166 -11.71 22.99 18.73
N MET A 167 -11.99 21.71 18.44
CA MET A 167 -12.58 21.31 17.16
C MET A 167 -13.96 21.95 17.00
N SER A 168 -14.21 22.58 15.85
CA SER A 168 -15.53 23.13 15.53
C SER A 168 -16.58 22.03 15.41
N ILE A 169 -17.85 22.37 15.69
CA ILE A 169 -18.96 21.43 15.49
C ILE A 169 -19.14 21.09 14.01
N ASP A 170 -18.78 21.99 13.09
CA ASP A 170 -18.83 21.72 11.64
C ASP A 170 -17.82 20.65 11.23
N ASN A 171 -16.59 20.69 11.76
CA ASN A 171 -15.59 19.65 11.53
C ASN A 171 -15.99 18.34 12.21
N MET A 172 -16.54 18.39 13.43
CA MET A 172 -17.03 17.19 14.10
C MET A 172 -18.19 16.53 13.35
N LYS A 173 -19.10 17.30 12.74
CA LYS A 173 -20.17 16.75 11.87
C LYS A 173 -19.62 16.01 10.66
N LYS A 174 -18.63 16.60 9.96
CA LYS A 174 -17.96 15.96 8.82
C LYS A 174 -17.25 14.68 9.22
N LEU A 175 -16.51 14.73 10.33
CA LEU A 175 -15.80 13.61 10.92
C LEU A 175 -16.78 12.47 11.27
N ASN A 176 -17.82 12.79 12.04
CA ASN A 176 -18.82 11.82 12.48
C ASN A 176 -19.52 11.19 11.28
N GLU A 177 -19.97 11.94 10.27
CA GLU A 177 -20.63 11.35 9.09
C GLU A 177 -19.73 10.30 8.40
N ALA A 178 -18.46 10.64 8.15
CA ALA A 178 -17.50 9.72 7.57
C ALA A 178 -17.29 8.48 8.46
N TYR A 179 -17.11 8.69 9.77
CA TYR A 179 -16.96 7.61 10.75
C TYR A 179 -18.17 6.68 10.79
N GLN A 180 -19.40 7.21 10.79
CA GLN A 180 -20.63 6.40 10.84
C GLN A 180 -20.82 5.58 9.55
N ILE A 181 -20.48 6.15 8.37
CA ILE A 181 -20.50 5.41 7.10
C ILE A 181 -19.50 4.26 7.16
N LEU A 182 -18.26 4.51 7.58
CA LEU A 182 -17.21 3.51 7.66
C LEU A 182 -17.57 2.39 8.65
N GLN A 183 -18.03 2.73 9.85
CA GLN A 183 -18.45 1.74 10.85
C GLN A 183 -19.61 0.88 10.35
N THR A 184 -20.59 1.49 9.67
CA THR A 184 -21.72 0.75 9.08
C THR A 184 -21.25 -0.20 7.97
N ALA A 185 -20.33 0.24 7.10
CA ALA A 185 -19.74 -0.59 6.06
C ALA A 185 -18.91 -1.75 6.63
N LEU A 186 -18.08 -1.48 7.65
CA LEU A 186 -17.28 -2.50 8.33
C LEU A 186 -18.18 -3.55 8.99
N LYS A 187 -19.27 -3.13 9.62
CA LYS A 187 -20.25 -4.03 10.25
C LYS A 187 -20.98 -4.91 9.23
N LYS A 188 -21.31 -4.38 8.05
CA LYS A 188 -21.86 -5.15 6.93
C LYS A 188 -20.85 -6.11 6.33
N GLY A 189 -19.57 -5.71 6.32
CA GLY A 189 -18.49 -6.33 5.56
C GLY A 189 -18.31 -5.65 4.21
N LEU A 190 -17.06 -5.33 3.86
CA LEU A 190 -16.73 -4.69 2.59
C LEU A 190 -16.90 -5.68 1.43
N PRO A 191 -17.43 -5.23 0.27
CA PRO A 191 -17.53 -6.07 -0.91
C PRO A 191 -16.15 -6.26 -1.57
N ALA A 192 -16.06 -7.23 -2.49
CA ALA A 192 -14.85 -7.41 -3.31
C ALA A 192 -14.61 -6.19 -4.21
N LEU A 193 -13.35 -5.96 -4.64
CA LEU A 193 -12.96 -4.74 -5.36
C LEU A 193 -13.70 -4.54 -6.70
N LYS A 194 -14.08 -5.62 -7.37
CA LYS A 194 -14.87 -5.55 -8.62
C LYS A 194 -16.30 -5.03 -8.42
N GLU A 195 -16.83 -5.11 -7.21
CA GLU A 195 -18.21 -4.70 -6.88
C GLU A 195 -18.25 -3.20 -6.55
N ASN A 196 -18.33 -2.36 -7.58
CA ASN A 196 -18.33 -0.89 -7.46
C ASN A 196 -19.73 -0.26 -7.34
N ASN A 197 -20.78 -1.04 -7.59
CA ASN A 197 -22.16 -0.56 -7.65
C ASN A 197 -22.95 -0.76 -6.36
N GLY A 198 -22.38 -1.46 -5.38
CA GLY A 198 -23.00 -1.69 -4.09
C GLY A 198 -23.34 -0.40 -3.34
N THR A 199 -24.31 -0.53 -2.44
CA THR A 199 -24.71 0.52 -1.50
C THR A 199 -25.04 -0.04 -0.12
N LEU A 200 -24.92 0.83 0.88
CA LEU A 200 -25.50 0.62 2.20
C LEU A 200 -26.99 0.98 2.12
N SER A 201 -27.83 0.09 2.63
CA SER A 201 -29.28 0.29 2.66
C SER A 201 -29.67 1.50 3.52
N GLU A 202 -28.99 1.67 4.65
CA GLU A 202 -29.21 2.78 5.57
C GLU A 202 -27.92 3.05 6.37
N VAL A 203 -27.54 4.32 6.46
CA VAL A 203 -26.60 4.83 7.48
C VAL A 203 -27.36 5.82 8.33
N LYS A 204 -27.57 5.48 9.61
CA LYS A 204 -28.35 6.28 10.54
C LYS A 204 -27.51 6.69 11.73
N TYR A 205 -27.47 7.99 12.01
CA TYR A 205 -26.79 8.53 13.18
C TYR A 205 -27.54 9.72 13.77
N THR A 206 -27.26 10.00 15.05
CA THR A 206 -27.96 11.02 15.81
C THR A 206 -26.99 11.90 16.59
N TYR A 207 -27.36 13.15 16.78
CA TYR A 207 -26.68 14.05 17.70
C TYR A 207 -27.69 14.98 18.38
N THR A 208 -27.36 15.46 19.57
CA THR A 208 -28.25 16.33 20.37
C THR A 208 -27.59 17.66 20.70
N CYS A 209 -28.38 18.73 20.75
CA CYS A 209 -27.96 20.05 21.20
C CYS A 209 -28.73 20.49 22.43
N SER A 210 -28.02 20.92 23.46
CA SER A 210 -28.57 21.50 24.69
C SER A 210 -27.75 22.72 25.13
N GLY A 211 -28.30 23.46 26.10
CA GLY A 211 -27.70 24.67 26.66
C GLY A 211 -28.10 25.95 25.93
N GLU A 212 -28.18 27.04 26.70
CA GLU A 212 -28.62 28.34 26.19
C GLU A 212 -27.69 28.84 25.07
N GLY A 213 -28.29 29.32 23.97
CA GLY A 213 -27.56 29.82 22.81
C GLY A 213 -26.96 28.75 21.90
N ASN A 214 -27.23 27.45 22.11
CA ASN A 214 -26.74 26.39 21.22
C ASN A 214 -27.50 26.38 19.89
N SER A 215 -26.85 26.83 18.81
CA SER A 215 -27.44 26.95 17.47
C SER A 215 -27.14 25.79 16.54
N ASN A 216 -26.38 24.78 16.99
CA ASN A 216 -25.88 23.70 16.14
C ASN A 216 -26.98 22.78 15.56
N CYS A 217 -28.17 22.80 16.16
CA CYS A 217 -29.36 22.05 15.77
C CYS A 217 -30.48 22.94 15.18
N ASN A 218 -30.21 24.23 14.94
CA ASN A 218 -31.21 25.13 14.37
C ASN A 218 -31.62 24.70 12.96
N PRO A 219 -32.89 24.89 12.55
CA PRO A 219 -33.38 24.61 11.20
C PRO A 219 -32.51 25.19 10.07
N SER A 220 -31.97 26.40 10.25
CA SER A 220 -31.07 27.05 9.27
C SER A 220 -29.73 26.33 9.09
N VAL A 221 -29.29 25.56 10.08
CA VAL A 221 -28.06 24.76 10.05
C VAL A 221 -28.36 23.34 9.56
N THR A 222 -29.41 22.73 10.10
CA THR A 222 -29.75 21.33 9.82
C THR A 222 -30.48 21.16 8.49
N GLY A 223 -31.17 22.19 8.00
CA GLY A 223 -32.03 22.12 6.81
C GLY A 223 -33.39 21.46 7.06
N ALA A 224 -33.74 21.17 8.32
CA ALA A 224 -35.10 20.78 8.66
C ALA A 224 -36.05 21.97 8.52
N ASN A 225 -37.31 21.73 8.16
CA ASN A 225 -38.30 22.81 8.02
C ASN A 225 -38.72 23.44 9.35
N ASN A 226 -38.62 22.70 10.47
CA ASN A 226 -38.97 23.14 11.82
C ASN A 226 -37.98 22.53 12.84
N GLN A 227 -37.82 23.18 14.00
CA GLN A 227 -36.94 22.65 15.05
C GLN A 227 -37.59 21.50 15.83
N ASN A 228 -38.89 21.59 16.11
CA ASN A 228 -39.64 20.50 16.75
C ASN A 228 -40.53 19.79 15.72
N ASN A 229 -40.43 18.46 15.68
CA ASN A 229 -41.13 17.59 14.72
C ASN A 229 -40.94 18.02 13.25
N GLY A 230 -39.76 18.57 12.95
CA GLY A 230 -39.41 18.98 11.59
C GLY A 230 -38.72 17.88 10.82
N THR A 231 -38.84 17.95 9.50
CA THR A 231 -38.13 17.09 8.57
C THR A 231 -37.48 17.93 7.47
N GLY A 232 -36.39 17.44 6.92
CA GLY A 232 -35.71 18.02 5.77
C GLY A 232 -35.08 16.93 4.94
N THR A 233 -34.78 17.26 3.69
CA THR A 233 -34.06 16.36 2.79
C THR A 233 -32.92 17.14 2.17
N LYS A 234 -31.73 16.54 2.18
CA LYS A 234 -30.56 17.05 1.46
C LYS A 234 -30.08 15.97 0.51
N THR A 235 -29.61 16.39 -0.65
CA THR A 235 -28.90 15.50 -1.57
C THR A 235 -27.44 15.89 -1.57
N GLN A 236 -26.57 14.91 -1.41
CA GLN A 236 -25.13 15.09 -1.51
C GLN A 236 -24.56 14.08 -2.50
N THR A 237 -23.42 14.43 -3.10
CA THR A 237 -22.72 13.52 -4.00
C THR A 237 -21.58 12.85 -3.23
N ILE A 238 -21.62 11.52 -3.13
CA ILE A 238 -20.53 10.70 -2.59
C ILE A 238 -20.02 9.82 -3.72
N ASP A 239 -18.74 9.93 -4.08
CA ASP A 239 -18.11 9.14 -5.16
C ASP A 239 -18.89 9.18 -6.48
N GLY A 240 -19.37 10.37 -6.86
CA GLY A 240 -20.17 10.57 -8.07
C GLY A 240 -21.61 10.05 -8.01
N LYS A 241 -22.03 9.38 -6.92
CA LYS A 241 -23.42 8.93 -6.71
C LYS A 241 -24.20 9.93 -5.85
N GLN A 242 -25.46 10.19 -6.22
CA GLN A 242 -26.37 10.98 -5.40
C GLN A 242 -26.84 10.14 -4.20
N VAL A 243 -26.62 10.67 -3.02
CA VAL A 243 -27.08 10.12 -1.74
C VAL A 243 -28.11 11.08 -1.17
N THR A 244 -29.27 10.55 -0.80
CA THR A 244 -30.32 11.31 -0.16
C THR A 244 -30.22 11.14 1.35
N THR A 245 -30.14 12.26 2.05
CA THR A 245 -30.10 12.36 3.51
C THR A 245 -31.43 12.92 3.99
N THR A 246 -32.20 12.09 4.69
CA THR A 246 -33.38 12.55 5.43
C THR A 246 -32.97 12.97 6.83
N ILE A 247 -33.38 14.18 7.21
CA ILE A 247 -33.02 14.84 8.47
C ILE A 247 -34.29 15.02 9.26
N SER A 248 -34.36 14.47 10.47
CA SER A 248 -35.48 14.66 11.40
C SER A 248 -35.01 15.43 12.62
N SER A 249 -35.81 16.41 13.07
CA SER A 249 -35.54 17.25 14.23
C SER A 249 -36.66 17.15 15.25
N ARG A 250 -36.31 16.86 16.50
CA ARG A 250 -37.26 16.71 17.61
C ARG A 250 -36.77 17.46 18.84
N VAL A 251 -37.63 18.26 19.46
CA VAL A 251 -37.33 18.90 20.76
C VAL A 251 -37.89 18.05 21.88
N VAL A 252 -37.05 17.73 22.86
CA VAL A 252 -37.42 17.01 24.08
C VAL A 252 -37.33 17.97 25.24
N ASP A 253 -38.45 18.16 25.96
CA ASP A 253 -38.50 19.04 27.12
C ASP A 253 -37.83 18.44 28.35
N SER A 254 -37.27 19.29 29.22
CA SER A 254 -36.66 18.93 30.51
C SER A 254 -37.57 18.07 31.40
N LYS A 255 -38.89 18.26 31.33
CA LYS A 255 -39.90 17.53 32.11
C LYS A 255 -40.60 16.43 31.32
N ALA A 256 -40.17 16.16 30.08
CA ALA A 256 -40.74 15.09 29.27
C ALA A 256 -40.52 13.73 29.94
N ALA A 257 -41.53 12.86 29.89
CA ALA A 257 -41.43 11.51 30.42
C ALA A 257 -40.26 10.75 29.78
N GLY A 258 -39.38 10.19 30.60
CA GLY A 258 -38.17 9.46 30.15
C GLY A 258 -36.94 10.34 29.92
N ASN A 259 -37.03 11.67 30.00
CA ASN A 259 -35.86 12.53 29.96
C ASN A 259 -35.15 12.55 31.33
N ILE A 260 -34.02 11.87 31.43
CA ILE A 260 -33.20 11.81 32.65
C ILE A 260 -32.12 12.90 32.72
N SER A 261 -31.96 13.71 31.68
CA SER A 261 -30.89 14.72 31.61
C SER A 261 -31.17 15.98 32.46
N GLY A 262 -32.44 16.21 32.82
CA GLY A 262 -32.87 17.40 33.56
C GLY A 262 -32.86 18.71 32.74
N ALA A 263 -32.52 18.65 31.46
CA ALA A 263 -32.49 19.80 30.55
C ALA A 263 -33.27 19.51 29.25
N SER A 264 -33.82 20.56 28.63
CA SER A 264 -34.41 20.43 27.30
C SER A 264 -33.31 20.33 26.25
N TYR A 265 -33.52 19.52 25.21
CA TYR A 265 -32.55 19.34 24.13
C TYR A 265 -33.26 19.16 22.77
N THR A 266 -32.55 19.48 21.69
CA THR A 266 -32.97 19.15 20.32
C THR A 266 -32.18 17.93 19.85
N GLU A 267 -32.86 16.90 19.38
CA GLU A 267 -32.27 15.72 18.76
C GLU A 267 -32.40 15.80 17.24
N ILE A 268 -31.28 15.59 16.54
CA ILE A 268 -31.22 15.49 15.09
C ILE A 268 -30.90 14.04 14.72
N THR A 269 -31.71 13.47 13.84
CA THR A 269 -31.47 12.17 13.21
C THR A 269 -31.16 12.37 11.75
N ASN A 270 -30.03 11.86 11.29
CA ASN A 270 -29.69 11.80 9.87
C ASN A 270 -29.82 10.35 9.40
N THR A 271 -30.51 10.15 8.30
CA THR A 271 -30.70 8.84 7.66
C THR A 271 -30.27 8.97 6.20
N LEU A 272 -29.13 8.38 5.86
CA LEU A 272 -28.59 8.37 4.51
C LEU A 272 -28.99 7.06 3.84
N SER A 273 -29.57 7.15 2.64
CA SER A 273 -29.96 5.99 1.84
C SER A 273 -29.14 5.92 0.55
N GLY A 274 -28.70 4.72 0.17
CA GLY A 274 -27.96 4.51 -1.08
C GLY A 274 -26.50 4.98 -1.02
N VAL A 275 -25.88 5.00 0.17
CA VAL A 275 -24.47 5.36 0.33
C VAL A 275 -23.59 4.33 -0.39
N PRO A 276 -22.70 4.70 -1.31
CA PRO A 276 -21.80 3.74 -1.97
C PRO A 276 -20.88 3.05 -0.97
N ASP A 277 -20.75 1.73 -1.09
CA ASP A 277 -19.84 0.90 -0.28
C ASP A 277 -18.68 0.30 -1.09
N SER A 278 -18.41 0.87 -2.27
CA SER A 278 -17.24 0.52 -3.08
C SER A 278 -15.94 0.81 -2.31
N ALA A 279 -14.88 0.07 -2.61
CA ALA A 279 -13.55 0.32 -2.04
C ALA A 279 -13.11 1.79 -2.21
N GLN A 280 -13.34 2.36 -3.40
CA GLN A 280 -13.04 3.77 -3.70
C GLN A 280 -13.82 4.74 -2.81
N ALA A 281 -15.14 4.55 -2.68
CA ALA A 281 -15.97 5.42 -1.87
C ALA A 281 -15.60 5.36 -0.38
N LEU A 282 -15.34 4.17 0.14
CA LEU A 282 -14.96 3.98 1.54
C LEU A 282 -13.56 4.52 1.84
N LEU A 283 -12.60 4.38 0.92
CA LEU A 283 -11.28 5.03 1.06
C LEU A 283 -11.39 6.56 1.04
N ALA A 284 -12.33 7.13 0.27
CA ALA A 284 -12.60 8.56 0.29
C ALA A 284 -13.20 9.03 1.65
N GLN A 285 -14.04 8.20 2.28
CA GLN A 285 -14.52 8.46 3.64
C GLN A 285 -13.39 8.36 4.67
N ALA A 286 -12.52 7.35 4.57
CA ALA A 286 -11.34 7.22 5.43
C ALA A 286 -10.38 8.41 5.27
N SER A 287 -10.18 8.88 4.03
CA SER A 287 -9.43 10.09 3.71
C SER A 287 -10.07 11.32 4.35
N THR A 288 -11.38 11.47 4.23
CA THR A 288 -12.15 12.58 4.85
C THR A 288 -11.99 12.57 6.37
N LEU A 289 -12.09 11.41 7.01
CA LEU A 289 -11.90 11.22 8.45
C LEU A 289 -10.51 11.69 8.90
N ILE A 290 -9.44 11.12 8.33
CA ILE A 290 -8.07 11.41 8.78
C ILE A 290 -7.64 12.85 8.44
N ASN A 291 -8.04 13.36 7.28
CA ASN A 291 -7.69 14.73 6.86
C ASN A 291 -8.45 15.77 7.69
N THR A 292 -9.73 15.52 8.03
CA THR A 292 -10.48 16.43 8.92
C THR A 292 -9.79 16.52 10.29
N ILE A 293 -9.31 15.40 10.83
CA ILE A 293 -8.55 15.38 12.08
C ILE A 293 -7.25 16.18 11.94
N ASN A 294 -6.48 15.94 10.89
CA ASN A 294 -5.20 16.58 10.65
C ASN A 294 -5.33 18.11 10.42
N ASP A 295 -6.29 18.52 9.60
CA ASP A 295 -6.50 19.92 9.22
C ASP A 295 -7.09 20.74 10.38
N ALA A 296 -8.03 20.15 11.13
CA ALA A 296 -8.56 20.79 12.34
C ALA A 296 -7.50 20.85 13.45
N CYS A 297 -6.65 19.82 13.54
CA CYS A 297 -5.61 19.64 14.57
C CYS A 297 -6.06 20.08 15.97
N PRO A 298 -7.18 19.56 16.50
CA PRO A 298 -7.69 20.00 17.79
C PRO A 298 -6.76 19.62 18.93
N TRP A 299 -6.86 20.36 20.03
CA TRP A 299 -6.21 20.03 21.27
C TRP A 299 -6.77 18.72 21.84
N PHE A 300 -5.87 17.86 22.31
CA PHE A 300 -6.20 16.64 23.04
C PHE A 300 -5.45 16.59 24.37
N SER A 301 -6.00 15.84 25.32
CA SER A 301 -5.32 15.54 26.58
C SER A 301 -5.73 14.17 27.09
N VAL A 302 -4.75 13.30 27.33
CA VAL A 302 -4.94 11.96 27.88
C VAL A 302 -4.27 11.84 29.24
N THR A 303 -4.82 10.97 30.08
CA THR A 303 -4.18 10.53 31.33
C THR A 303 -3.75 9.09 31.16
N ASN A 304 -2.44 8.84 31.17
CA ASN A 304 -1.92 7.48 31.11
C ASN A 304 -2.28 6.72 32.39
N LYS A 305 -2.67 5.45 32.23
CA LYS A 305 -2.94 4.55 33.36
C LYS A 305 -1.63 3.94 33.86
N SER A 306 -1.52 3.77 35.17
CA SER A 306 -0.43 2.99 35.77
C SER A 306 -0.51 1.54 35.29
N GLY A 307 0.61 0.97 34.83
CA GLY A 307 0.70 -0.40 34.32
C GLY A 307 0.10 -0.65 32.92
N GLY A 308 -0.54 0.36 32.32
CA GLY A 308 -1.05 0.28 30.94
C GLY A 308 -0.07 0.82 29.89
N PRO A 309 -0.41 0.71 28.59
CA PRO A 309 0.37 1.35 27.52
C PRO A 309 0.41 2.87 27.74
N GLN A 310 1.55 3.48 27.40
CA GLN A 310 1.80 4.90 27.65
C GLN A 310 1.69 5.69 26.34
N MET A 311 0.75 6.64 26.28
CA MET A 311 0.60 7.55 25.15
C MET A 311 1.69 8.63 25.21
N ASN A 312 2.29 8.95 24.06
CA ASN A 312 3.27 10.03 23.93
C ASN A 312 3.07 10.76 22.58
N PRO A 313 2.80 12.07 22.55
CA PRO A 313 2.62 12.96 23.71
C PRO A 313 1.30 12.70 24.45
N THR A 314 1.22 13.14 25.72
CA THR A 314 -0.02 13.04 26.52
C THR A 314 -0.98 14.21 26.28
N SER A 315 -0.53 15.30 25.66
CA SER A 315 -1.35 16.45 25.32
C SER A 315 -0.71 17.27 24.20
N GLY A 316 -1.52 18.00 23.44
CA GLY A 316 -1.08 18.85 22.34
C GLY A 316 -2.14 18.91 21.24
N GLY A 317 -1.78 19.35 20.03
CA GLY A 317 -2.66 19.19 18.87
C GLY A 317 -2.64 17.76 18.33
N LEU A 318 -3.76 17.21 17.86
CA LEU A 318 -3.80 15.87 17.27
C LEU A 318 -2.86 15.71 16.06
N CYS A 319 -2.62 16.77 15.28
CA CYS A 319 -1.66 16.73 14.18
C CYS A 319 -0.19 16.57 14.63
N SER A 320 0.08 16.51 15.95
CA SER A 320 1.39 16.13 16.48
C SER A 320 1.70 14.63 16.33
N PHE A 321 0.68 13.78 16.14
CA PHE A 321 0.81 12.37 15.73
C PHE A 321 1.21 12.25 14.25
N LYS A 322 2.30 12.93 13.89
CA LYS A 322 2.73 13.12 12.50
C LYS A 322 3.05 11.80 11.81
N GLN A 323 3.71 10.88 12.51
CA GLN A 323 4.11 9.59 11.93
C GLN A 323 2.89 8.71 11.66
N GLU A 324 1.97 8.65 12.63
CA GLU A 324 0.72 7.89 12.56
C GLU A 324 -0.18 8.42 11.43
N ILE A 325 -0.43 9.73 11.41
CA ILE A 325 -1.26 10.38 10.39
C ILE A 325 -0.64 10.22 9.00
N SER A 326 0.68 10.45 8.86
CA SER A 326 1.36 10.32 7.56
C SER A 326 1.31 8.87 7.06
N ALA A 327 1.49 7.89 7.94
CA ALA A 327 1.39 6.48 7.58
C ALA A 327 -0.03 6.13 7.11
N ILE A 328 -1.07 6.53 7.86
CA ILE A 328 -2.47 6.27 7.50
C ILE A 328 -2.83 6.98 6.17
N GLN A 329 -2.42 8.22 5.98
CA GLN A 329 -2.62 8.95 4.73
C GLN A 329 -1.94 8.22 3.56
N LYS A 330 -0.67 7.79 3.72
CA LYS A 330 0.04 7.02 2.70
C LYS A 330 -0.69 5.70 2.39
N MET A 331 -1.13 4.97 3.42
CA MET A 331 -1.88 3.71 3.23
C MET A 331 -3.16 3.94 2.43
N ILE A 332 -3.91 4.99 2.72
CA ILE A 332 -5.12 5.35 1.99
C ILE A 332 -4.77 5.71 0.54
N THR A 333 -3.73 6.51 0.31
CA THR A 333 -3.28 6.88 -1.05
C THR A 333 -2.83 5.67 -1.85
N ASP A 334 -1.98 4.80 -1.29
CA ASP A 334 -1.53 3.57 -1.94
C ASP A 334 -2.71 2.65 -2.25
N ALA A 335 -3.67 2.52 -1.32
CA ALA A 335 -4.88 1.72 -1.52
C ALA A 335 -5.81 2.32 -2.61
N GLN A 336 -5.91 3.64 -2.71
CA GLN A 336 -6.64 4.31 -3.80
C GLN A 336 -5.97 4.06 -5.15
N GLU A 337 -4.64 4.18 -5.23
CA GLU A 337 -3.88 3.89 -6.45
C GLU A 337 -4.01 2.42 -6.86
N LEU A 338 -4.04 1.51 -5.88
CA LEU A 338 -4.28 0.09 -6.06
C LEU A 338 -5.68 -0.17 -6.64
N VAL A 339 -6.73 0.45 -6.07
CA VAL A 339 -8.10 0.29 -6.56
C VAL A 339 -8.23 0.80 -7.99
N ASN A 340 -7.53 1.88 -8.36
CA ASN A 340 -7.51 2.40 -9.73
C ASN A 340 -6.98 1.40 -10.77
N GLN A 341 -6.12 0.45 -10.37
CA GLN A 341 -5.62 -0.60 -11.28
C GLN A 341 -6.73 -1.57 -11.72
N THR A 342 -7.81 -1.70 -10.94
CA THR A 342 -8.97 -2.55 -11.24
C THR A 342 -9.57 -2.22 -12.62
N ASN A 343 -9.65 -0.93 -12.97
CA ASN A 343 -10.19 -0.50 -14.27
C ASN A 343 -9.27 -0.91 -15.43
N ILE A 344 -7.96 -0.91 -15.23
CA ILE A 344 -6.99 -1.34 -16.24
C ILE A 344 -7.12 -2.85 -16.49
N ILE A 345 -7.25 -3.64 -15.41
CA ILE A 345 -7.44 -5.10 -15.48
C ILE A 345 -8.74 -5.43 -16.22
N ASN A 346 -9.86 -4.81 -15.82
CA ASN A 346 -11.18 -5.03 -16.43
C ASN A 346 -11.23 -4.59 -17.91
N SER A 347 -10.53 -3.53 -18.27
CA SER A 347 -10.52 -3.04 -19.67
C SER A 347 -9.66 -3.91 -20.59
N ASN A 348 -8.84 -4.80 -20.02
CA ASN A 348 -7.89 -5.64 -20.74
C ASN A 348 -8.10 -7.11 -20.36
N GLU A 349 -9.32 -7.64 -20.53
CA GLU A 349 -9.60 -9.04 -20.22
C GLU A 349 -8.78 -10.02 -21.07
N GLN A 350 -8.44 -11.18 -20.49
CA GLN A 350 -7.56 -12.17 -21.09
C GLN A 350 -8.30 -13.43 -21.59
N SER A 351 -9.63 -13.36 -21.72
CA SER A 351 -10.52 -14.50 -22.02
C SER A 351 -10.46 -14.99 -23.46
N ALA A 352 -10.08 -14.14 -24.42
CA ALA A 352 -9.96 -14.51 -25.82
C ALA A 352 -8.67 -15.33 -26.07
N SER A 353 -8.80 -16.49 -26.73
CA SER A 353 -7.64 -17.28 -27.19
C SER A 353 -6.90 -16.57 -28.32
N VAL A 354 -5.58 -16.69 -28.34
CA VAL A 354 -4.71 -16.10 -29.38
C VAL A 354 -4.05 -17.19 -30.21
N GLY A 355 -3.71 -16.86 -31.46
CA GLY A 355 -3.07 -17.77 -32.41
C GLY A 355 -3.03 -17.19 -33.80
N GLY A 356 -2.50 -17.95 -34.76
CA GLY A 356 -2.49 -17.52 -36.16
C GLY A 356 -3.90 -17.51 -36.75
N ASN A 357 -4.14 -16.60 -37.70
CA ASN A 357 -5.46 -16.41 -38.29
C ASN A 357 -5.64 -17.22 -39.59
N GLY A 358 -6.83 -17.78 -39.82
CA GLY A 358 -7.19 -18.44 -41.09
C GLY A 358 -6.34 -19.67 -41.44
N GLY A 359 -5.92 -20.46 -40.44
CA GLY A 359 -5.09 -21.66 -40.63
C GLY A 359 -3.60 -21.40 -40.83
N LYS A 360 -3.16 -20.14 -40.71
CA LYS A 360 -1.73 -19.78 -40.77
C LYS A 360 -1.04 -20.01 -39.43
N PRO A 361 0.25 -20.37 -39.40
CA PRO A 361 1.04 -20.37 -38.17
C PRO A 361 1.10 -18.97 -37.56
N PHE A 362 1.15 -18.90 -36.23
CA PHE A 362 1.27 -17.64 -35.51
C PHE A 362 2.58 -16.93 -35.81
N ASN A 363 2.50 -15.66 -36.18
CA ASN A 363 3.65 -14.81 -36.41
C ASN A 363 3.72 -13.70 -35.32
N PRO A 364 4.70 -13.75 -34.39
CA PRO A 364 4.80 -12.78 -33.30
C PRO A 364 5.10 -11.34 -33.76
N PHE A 365 5.55 -11.14 -35.00
CA PHE A 365 5.77 -9.79 -35.55
C PHE A 365 4.47 -9.12 -36.02
N THR A 366 3.42 -9.88 -36.34
CA THR A 366 2.20 -9.34 -36.95
C THR A 366 0.92 -9.67 -36.19
N ASP A 367 0.88 -10.81 -35.49
CA ASP A 367 -0.34 -11.36 -34.91
C ASP A 367 -0.47 -11.07 -33.41
N ALA A 368 0.36 -10.17 -32.87
CA ALA A 368 0.53 -9.92 -31.45
C ALA A 368 -0.11 -8.61 -30.94
N SER A 369 -1.13 -8.07 -31.64
CA SER A 369 -1.77 -6.81 -31.24
C SER A 369 -2.39 -6.84 -29.84
N PHE A 370 -2.77 -8.03 -29.35
CA PHE A 370 -3.28 -8.25 -27.99
C PHE A 370 -2.22 -8.03 -26.89
N ALA A 371 -0.93 -8.07 -27.24
CA ALA A 371 0.17 -8.03 -26.28
C ALA A 371 0.21 -6.73 -25.46
N GLN A 372 -0.20 -5.60 -26.05
CA GLN A 372 -0.26 -4.33 -25.33
C GLN A 372 -1.27 -4.38 -24.18
N GLY A 373 -2.44 -4.99 -24.41
CA GLY A 373 -3.45 -5.16 -23.37
C GLY A 373 -3.07 -6.21 -22.34
N MET A 374 -2.44 -7.31 -22.78
CA MET A 374 -1.86 -8.32 -21.88
C MET A 374 -0.80 -7.71 -20.95
N LEU A 375 0.10 -6.88 -21.49
CA LEU A 375 1.12 -6.18 -20.71
C LEU A 375 0.49 -5.21 -19.71
N ALA A 376 -0.46 -4.37 -20.16
CA ALA A 376 -1.16 -3.45 -19.28
C ALA A 376 -1.89 -4.16 -18.14
N ASN A 377 -2.49 -5.32 -18.40
CA ASN A 377 -3.14 -6.14 -17.38
C ASN A 377 -2.12 -6.71 -16.37
N ALA A 378 -1.05 -7.34 -16.86
CA ALA A 378 -0.01 -7.93 -16.00
C ALA A 378 0.68 -6.90 -15.12
N SER A 379 1.12 -5.78 -15.70
CA SER A 379 1.74 -4.68 -14.95
C SER A 379 0.78 -4.07 -13.93
N ALA A 380 -0.52 -3.97 -14.24
CA ALA A 380 -1.52 -3.51 -13.29
C ALA A 380 -1.68 -4.46 -12.09
N GLN A 381 -1.71 -5.78 -12.32
CA GLN A 381 -1.75 -6.77 -11.24
C GLN A 381 -0.49 -6.77 -10.39
N ALA A 382 0.70 -6.71 -11.00
CA ALA A 382 1.97 -6.59 -10.28
C ALA A 382 2.01 -5.31 -9.42
N LYS A 383 1.53 -4.20 -9.96
CA LYS A 383 1.42 -2.92 -9.24
C LYS A 383 0.45 -3.02 -8.06
N MET A 384 -0.70 -3.70 -8.21
CA MET A 384 -1.62 -3.94 -7.09
C MET A 384 -0.97 -4.74 -5.96
N LEU A 385 -0.19 -5.77 -6.29
CA LEU A 385 0.50 -6.58 -5.29
C LEU A 385 1.56 -5.75 -4.55
N ASN A 386 2.37 -4.97 -5.28
CA ASN A 386 3.37 -4.10 -4.69
C ASN A 386 2.74 -3.03 -3.76
N LEU A 387 1.66 -2.39 -4.19
CA LEU A 387 0.93 -1.43 -3.36
C LEU A 387 0.30 -2.10 -2.12
N SER A 388 -0.22 -3.33 -2.27
CA SER A 388 -0.73 -4.11 -1.12
C SER A 388 0.35 -4.34 -0.07
N HIS A 389 1.56 -4.69 -0.51
CA HIS A 389 2.71 -4.86 0.36
C HIS A 389 3.12 -3.54 1.03
N GLN A 390 3.17 -2.43 0.30
CA GLN A 390 3.49 -1.11 0.86
C GLN A 390 2.51 -0.67 1.95
N VAL A 391 1.20 -0.88 1.74
CA VAL A 391 0.17 -0.60 2.75
C VAL A 391 0.43 -1.39 4.03
N GLY A 392 0.75 -2.69 3.92
CA GLY A 392 1.10 -3.52 5.06
C GLY A 392 2.36 -3.05 5.78
N GLN A 393 3.42 -2.73 5.02
CA GLN A 393 4.70 -2.29 5.57
C GLN A 393 4.60 -0.96 6.32
N ALA A 394 3.72 -0.05 5.90
CA ALA A 394 3.57 1.28 6.50
C ALA A 394 3.11 1.23 7.96
N ILE A 395 2.44 0.15 8.38
CA ILE A 395 1.85 0.03 9.73
C ILE A 395 2.29 -1.23 10.49
N ASN A 396 3.00 -2.17 9.86
CA ASN A 396 3.47 -3.39 10.52
C ASN A 396 4.46 -3.05 11.67
N PRO A 397 4.13 -3.35 12.94
CA PRO A 397 4.98 -3.07 14.12
C PRO A 397 6.40 -3.64 14.08
N GLU A 398 6.64 -4.67 13.26
CA GLU A 398 7.98 -5.25 13.05
C GLU A 398 8.94 -4.25 12.37
N ASN A 399 8.40 -3.37 11.52
CA ASN A 399 9.17 -2.36 10.78
C ASN A 399 9.16 -0.98 11.47
N LEU A 400 8.41 -0.82 12.55
CA LEU A 400 8.29 0.44 13.28
C LEU A 400 9.23 0.50 14.47
N SER A 401 9.49 1.71 14.97
CA SER A 401 10.28 1.94 16.17
C SER A 401 9.73 3.12 16.98
N GLY A 402 10.22 3.30 18.22
CA GLY A 402 9.91 4.45 19.06
C GLY A 402 8.43 4.59 19.42
N THR A 403 7.96 5.85 19.49
CA THR A 403 6.59 6.19 19.88
C THR A 403 5.55 5.64 18.91
N PHE A 404 5.86 5.61 17.60
CA PHE A 404 4.93 5.10 16.61
C PHE A 404 4.67 3.60 16.77
N LYS A 405 5.72 2.78 17.00
CA LYS A 405 5.54 1.36 17.33
C LYS A 405 4.68 1.17 18.58
N ASN A 406 4.92 1.98 19.61
CA ASN A 406 4.14 1.92 20.85
C ASN A 406 2.68 2.33 20.63
N PHE A 407 2.42 3.32 19.77
CA PHE A 407 1.05 3.71 19.39
C PHE A 407 0.33 2.54 18.71
N VAL A 408 0.99 1.90 17.74
CA VAL A 408 0.38 0.79 17.01
C VAL A 408 0.10 -0.40 17.93
N THR A 409 1.12 -0.89 18.62
CA THR A 409 1.01 -2.10 19.46
C THR A 409 0.19 -1.90 20.73
N GLY A 410 0.29 -0.73 21.36
CA GLY A 410 -0.36 -0.45 22.64
C GLY A 410 -1.80 0.08 22.52
N PHE A 411 -2.18 0.61 21.34
CA PHE A 411 -3.47 1.28 21.19
C PHE A 411 -4.17 0.87 19.89
N LEU A 412 -3.60 1.20 18.72
CA LEU A 412 -4.28 1.04 17.42
C LEU A 412 -4.65 -0.43 17.10
N ALA A 413 -3.75 -1.36 17.43
CA ALA A 413 -3.89 -2.78 17.17
C ALA A 413 -4.60 -3.53 18.30
N THR A 414 -5.19 -2.83 19.26
CA THR A 414 -5.88 -3.42 20.43
C THR A 414 -7.38 -3.18 20.39
N CYS A 415 -8.14 -3.91 21.22
CA CYS A 415 -9.55 -3.60 21.46
C CYS A 415 -9.95 -3.89 22.91
N ASN A 416 -10.51 -2.88 23.56
CA ASN A 416 -10.99 -2.95 24.95
C ASN A 416 -12.44 -3.41 25.07
N ASN A 417 -13.17 -3.59 23.95
CA ASN A 417 -14.55 -4.04 23.99
C ASN A 417 -14.65 -5.44 24.64
N PRO A 418 -15.65 -5.68 25.50
CA PRO A 418 -15.83 -6.97 26.14
C PRO A 418 -16.23 -8.05 25.13
N SER A 419 -15.89 -9.31 25.42
CA SER A 419 -16.34 -10.45 24.61
C SER A 419 -17.86 -10.52 24.54
N THR A 420 -18.38 -10.65 23.32
CA THR A 420 -19.80 -10.98 23.08
C THR A 420 -20.08 -12.48 23.22
N ALA A 421 -19.06 -13.32 23.40
CA ALA A 421 -19.16 -14.78 23.53
C ALA A 421 -19.32 -15.26 24.99
N GLY A 422 -19.52 -14.35 25.96
CA GLY A 422 -19.73 -14.70 27.38
C GLY A 422 -18.49 -15.22 28.10
N THR A 423 -17.34 -15.25 27.43
CA THR A 423 -16.03 -15.49 28.05
C THR A 423 -15.60 -14.20 28.75
N GLY A 424 -15.23 -14.21 30.03
CA GLY A 424 -14.84 -13.00 30.78
C GLY A 424 -13.58 -12.26 30.30
N GLY A 425 -13.17 -12.41 29.04
CA GLY A 425 -12.06 -11.72 28.38
C GLY A 425 -12.52 -10.74 27.29
N THR A 426 -11.56 -10.10 26.63
CA THR A 426 -11.74 -9.18 25.49
C THR A 426 -11.63 -9.96 24.18
N GLN A 427 -12.65 -10.74 23.83
CA GLN A 427 -12.75 -11.30 22.47
C GLN A 427 -13.40 -10.21 21.60
N GLY A 428 -12.76 -9.83 20.49
CA GLY A 428 -13.17 -8.69 19.68
C GLY A 428 -14.68 -8.67 19.39
N SER A 429 -15.31 -7.53 19.69
CA SER A 429 -16.69 -7.26 19.29
C SER A 429 -16.84 -7.30 17.77
N ALA A 430 -18.07 -7.31 17.23
CA ALA A 430 -18.23 -7.28 15.78
C ALA A 430 -17.54 -6.02 15.20
N PRO A 431 -17.00 -6.07 13.96
CA PRO A 431 -16.51 -4.86 13.30
C PRO A 431 -17.58 -3.76 13.29
N GLY A 432 -17.17 -2.50 13.46
CA GLY A 432 -18.10 -1.38 13.51
C GLY A 432 -18.88 -1.21 14.82
N GLU A 433 -18.52 -1.94 15.89
CA GLU A 433 -19.19 -1.83 17.18
C GLU A 433 -18.50 -0.84 18.13
N VAL A 434 -19.26 0.14 18.61
CA VAL A 434 -18.83 1.12 19.63
C VAL A 434 -19.48 0.77 20.97
N THR A 435 -18.67 0.60 21.99
CA THR A 435 -19.10 0.37 23.38
C THR A 435 -18.53 1.45 24.29
N THR A 436 -18.94 1.45 25.56
CA THR A 436 -18.36 2.33 26.58
C THR A 436 -16.87 2.06 26.85
N GLN A 437 -16.31 0.96 26.34
CA GLN A 437 -14.89 0.63 26.50
C GLN A 437 -14.05 0.88 25.25
N THR A 438 -14.64 1.25 24.10
CA THR A 438 -13.91 1.39 22.83
C THR A 438 -12.77 2.42 22.91
N PHE A 439 -12.98 3.50 23.66
CA PHE A 439 -12.00 4.59 23.80
C PHE A 439 -10.59 4.09 24.17
N ALA A 440 -9.57 4.79 23.67
CA ALA A 440 -8.16 4.46 23.87
C ALA A 440 -7.74 3.08 23.33
N SER A 441 -8.52 2.48 22.42
CA SER A 441 -8.14 1.28 21.66
C SER A 441 -8.68 1.38 20.24
N GLY A 442 -8.04 0.69 19.29
CA GLY A 442 -8.44 0.78 17.89
C GLY A 442 -9.77 0.11 17.57
N CYS A 443 -10.06 -1.06 18.14
CA CYS A 443 -11.30 -1.82 17.91
C CYS A 443 -11.74 -1.91 16.44
N ALA A 444 -10.76 -2.00 15.54
CA ALA A 444 -10.95 -2.07 14.10
C ALA A 444 -10.18 -3.25 13.48
N TYR A 445 -9.86 -4.29 14.28
CA TYR A 445 -9.18 -5.50 13.80
C TYR A 445 -7.81 -5.27 13.12
N VAL A 446 -7.12 -4.15 13.40
CA VAL A 446 -5.87 -3.77 12.72
C VAL A 446 -4.81 -4.88 12.77
N GLU A 447 -4.55 -5.49 13.94
CA GLU A 447 -3.60 -6.62 14.07
C GLU A 447 -3.99 -7.79 13.16
N GLN A 448 -5.24 -8.24 13.26
CA GLN A 448 -5.75 -9.36 12.47
C GLN A 448 -5.69 -9.07 10.97
N THR A 449 -5.99 -7.84 10.54
CA THR A 449 -5.91 -7.45 9.13
C THR A 449 -4.46 -7.39 8.64
N ILE A 450 -3.49 -6.95 9.45
CA ILE A 450 -2.06 -7.04 9.12
C ILE A 450 -1.67 -8.51 8.90
N THR A 451 -2.04 -9.40 9.82
CA THR A 451 -1.77 -10.84 9.70
C THR A 451 -2.42 -11.45 8.46
N ASN A 452 -3.69 -11.12 8.19
CA ASN A 452 -4.40 -11.62 7.01
C ASN A 452 -3.79 -11.10 5.71
N LEU A 453 -3.34 -9.84 5.67
CA LEU A 453 -2.63 -9.28 4.53
C LEU A 453 -1.32 -10.03 4.29
N SER A 454 -0.47 -10.19 5.30
CA SER A 454 0.78 -10.96 5.18
C SER A 454 0.53 -12.40 4.72
N ASN A 455 -0.49 -13.06 5.28
CA ASN A 455 -0.88 -14.40 4.86
C ASN A 455 -1.37 -14.42 3.41
N SER A 456 -2.22 -13.48 3.01
CA SER A 456 -2.73 -13.43 1.64
C SER A 456 -1.60 -13.21 0.62
N ILE A 457 -0.62 -12.35 0.92
CA ILE A 457 0.57 -12.13 0.09
C ILE A 457 1.40 -13.42 0.00
N ALA A 458 1.67 -14.08 1.13
CA ALA A 458 2.44 -15.32 1.15
C ALA A 458 1.77 -16.44 0.33
N HIS A 459 0.44 -16.54 0.35
CA HIS A 459 -0.31 -17.52 -0.45
C HIS A 459 -0.49 -17.10 -1.91
N PHE A 460 -0.09 -15.88 -2.29
CA PHE A 460 -0.19 -15.37 -3.67
C PHE A 460 1.08 -15.61 -4.50
N GLY A 461 2.11 -16.26 -3.94
CA GLY A 461 3.42 -16.40 -4.59
C GLY A 461 3.39 -17.17 -5.93
N THR A 462 2.45 -18.10 -6.12
CA THR A 462 2.29 -18.78 -7.43
C THR A 462 1.72 -17.82 -8.47
N GLN A 463 0.69 -17.06 -8.11
CA GLN A 463 0.06 -16.08 -8.98
C GLN A 463 1.03 -14.93 -9.29
N GLU A 464 1.86 -14.51 -8.34
CA GLU A 464 2.92 -13.52 -8.56
C GLU A 464 3.89 -13.97 -9.67
N GLN A 465 4.40 -15.21 -9.60
CA GLN A 465 5.26 -15.77 -10.64
C GLN A 465 4.56 -15.86 -12.00
N GLN A 466 3.27 -16.20 -12.01
CA GLN A 466 2.47 -16.25 -13.23
C GLN A 466 2.26 -14.86 -13.85
N ILE A 467 2.03 -13.83 -13.02
CA ILE A 467 1.93 -12.43 -13.46
C ILE A 467 3.25 -11.98 -14.07
N GLU A 468 4.38 -12.23 -13.40
CA GLU A 468 5.70 -11.89 -13.91
C GLU A 468 6.01 -12.60 -15.24
N GLN A 469 5.66 -13.88 -15.36
CA GLN A 469 5.81 -14.62 -16.61
C GLN A 469 4.95 -14.00 -17.73
N ALA A 470 3.69 -13.67 -17.45
CA ALA A 470 2.79 -13.05 -18.41
C ALA A 470 3.27 -11.66 -18.83
N GLU A 471 3.79 -10.86 -17.89
CA GLU A 471 4.38 -9.55 -18.15
C GLU A 471 5.58 -9.65 -19.09
N ASN A 472 6.52 -10.58 -18.82
CA ASN A 472 7.69 -10.79 -19.67
C ASN A 472 7.33 -11.31 -21.07
N ILE A 473 6.36 -12.22 -21.18
CA ILE A 473 5.86 -12.69 -22.48
C ILE A 473 5.24 -11.52 -23.26
N ALA A 474 4.40 -10.71 -22.60
CA ALA A 474 3.73 -9.58 -23.24
C ALA A 474 4.72 -8.47 -23.66
N ASP A 475 5.70 -8.11 -22.81
CA ASP A 475 6.78 -7.19 -23.18
C ASP A 475 7.57 -7.72 -24.38
N THR A 476 7.87 -9.02 -24.37
CA THR A 476 8.58 -9.67 -25.48
C THR A 476 7.79 -9.57 -26.78
N LEU A 477 6.48 -9.80 -26.75
CA LEU A 477 5.61 -9.66 -27.91
C LEU A 477 5.50 -8.20 -28.40
N VAL A 478 5.31 -7.24 -27.50
CA VAL A 478 5.25 -5.80 -27.83
C VAL A 478 6.55 -5.35 -28.49
N ASN A 479 7.69 -5.84 -27.99
CA ASN A 479 9.02 -5.45 -28.41
C ASN A 479 9.74 -6.53 -29.24
N PHE A 480 9.00 -7.42 -29.92
CA PHE A 480 9.54 -8.68 -30.43
C PHE A 480 10.76 -8.52 -31.33
N LYS A 481 10.69 -7.61 -32.31
CA LYS A 481 11.81 -7.32 -33.21
C LYS A 481 13.05 -6.83 -32.46
N SER A 482 12.85 -5.99 -31.45
CA SER A 482 13.95 -5.44 -30.62
C SER A 482 14.57 -6.54 -29.75
N ARG A 483 13.75 -7.32 -29.04
CA ARG A 483 14.19 -8.42 -28.16
C ARG A 483 14.88 -9.54 -28.94
N TYR A 484 14.39 -9.85 -30.13
CA TYR A 484 15.01 -10.83 -31.01
C TYR A 484 16.38 -10.37 -31.54
N SER A 485 16.51 -9.07 -31.87
CA SER A 485 17.81 -8.46 -32.22
C SER A 485 18.77 -8.45 -31.03
N GLU A 486 18.27 -8.13 -29.83
CA GLU A 486 19.02 -8.15 -28.57
C GLU A 486 19.59 -9.54 -28.25
N LEU A 487 18.81 -10.61 -28.50
CA LEU A 487 19.27 -11.99 -28.38
C LEU A 487 20.48 -12.26 -29.30
N GLY A 488 20.42 -11.80 -30.55
CA GLY A 488 21.53 -11.92 -31.50
C GLY A 488 22.77 -11.11 -31.11
N ASN A 489 22.59 -9.91 -30.57
CA ASN A 489 23.69 -9.11 -30.05
C ASN A 489 24.34 -9.77 -28.82
N THR A 490 23.53 -10.31 -27.92
CA THR A 490 24.01 -11.03 -26.73
C THR A 490 24.80 -12.28 -27.13
N TYR A 491 24.34 -13.02 -28.15
CA TYR A 491 25.10 -14.13 -28.75
C TYR A 491 26.49 -13.67 -29.23
N ASN A 492 26.59 -12.54 -29.93
CA ASN A 492 27.85 -12.01 -30.44
C ASN A 492 28.79 -11.59 -29.29
N SER A 493 28.25 -10.99 -28.22
CA SER A 493 29.01 -10.65 -27.01
C SER A 493 29.55 -11.89 -26.31
N ILE A 494 28.74 -12.95 -26.18
CA ILE A 494 29.17 -14.23 -25.59
C ILE A 494 30.29 -14.85 -26.43
N THR A 495 30.14 -14.88 -27.75
CA THR A 495 31.15 -15.46 -28.66
C THR A 495 32.49 -14.72 -28.51
N THR A 496 32.46 -13.39 -28.45
CA THR A 496 33.66 -12.56 -28.20
C THR A 496 34.25 -12.81 -26.81
N ALA A 497 33.42 -12.95 -25.78
CA ALA A 497 33.89 -13.24 -24.43
C ALA A 497 34.58 -14.61 -24.36
N LEU A 498 33.96 -15.64 -24.93
CA LEU A 498 34.50 -17.00 -24.99
C LEU A 498 35.84 -17.07 -25.75
N SER A 499 36.01 -16.30 -26.83
CA SER A 499 37.28 -16.28 -27.57
C SER A 499 38.45 -15.66 -26.80
N ASN A 500 38.14 -14.87 -25.75
CA ASN A 500 39.14 -14.20 -24.93
C ASN A 500 39.50 -14.98 -23.65
N ILE A 501 38.87 -16.14 -23.40
CA ILE A 501 39.18 -16.99 -22.24
C ILE A 501 40.29 -17.99 -22.63
N PRO A 502 41.43 -18.02 -21.90
CA PRO A 502 42.52 -18.95 -22.17
C PRO A 502 42.10 -20.42 -22.01
N ASN A 503 42.61 -21.30 -22.89
CA ASN A 503 42.38 -22.75 -22.85
C ASN A 503 40.90 -23.19 -22.86
N ALA A 504 39.98 -22.32 -23.31
CA ALA A 504 38.54 -22.56 -23.31
C ALA A 504 38.01 -23.21 -24.60
N GLN A 505 38.81 -24.05 -25.30
CA GLN A 505 38.42 -24.61 -26.60
C GLN A 505 37.16 -25.50 -26.50
N SER A 506 37.03 -26.25 -25.41
CA SER A 506 35.85 -27.06 -25.11
C SER A 506 34.62 -26.23 -24.77
N LEU A 507 34.80 -24.95 -24.40
CA LEU A 507 33.73 -24.04 -24.00
C LEU A 507 33.14 -23.24 -25.18
N GLN A 508 33.79 -23.25 -26.34
CA GLN A 508 33.38 -22.44 -27.50
C GLN A 508 31.99 -22.83 -28.05
N ASN A 509 31.50 -24.03 -27.73
CA ASN A 509 30.17 -24.50 -28.12
C ASN A 509 29.07 -24.15 -27.10
N ALA A 510 29.33 -23.30 -26.10
CA ALA A 510 28.36 -22.89 -25.10
C ALA A 510 27.08 -22.31 -25.74
N VAL A 511 27.24 -21.52 -26.80
CA VAL A 511 26.13 -21.03 -27.61
C VAL A 511 26.33 -21.42 -29.07
N SER A 512 25.24 -21.65 -29.78
CA SER A 512 25.26 -21.85 -31.24
C SER A 512 24.00 -21.28 -31.88
N LYS A 513 24.03 -21.07 -33.20
CA LYS A 513 22.87 -20.62 -33.97
C LYS A 513 22.74 -21.35 -35.30
N LYS A 514 21.51 -21.46 -35.81
CA LYS A 514 21.21 -22.06 -37.11
C LYS A 514 20.22 -21.20 -37.89
N ASN A 515 20.54 -20.92 -39.14
CA ASN A 515 19.65 -20.18 -40.04
C ASN A 515 18.47 -21.07 -40.48
N ASN A 516 17.27 -20.51 -40.50
CA ASN A 516 16.02 -21.13 -40.91
C ASN A 516 15.20 -20.15 -41.77
N PRO A 517 15.54 -19.99 -43.07
CA PRO A 517 14.86 -19.04 -43.96
C PRO A 517 13.39 -19.41 -44.26
N TYR A 518 12.95 -20.61 -43.87
CA TYR A 518 11.60 -21.12 -44.10
C TYR A 518 10.69 -20.98 -42.87
N SER A 519 11.12 -20.24 -41.86
CA SER A 519 10.33 -20.05 -40.63
C SER A 519 9.00 -19.36 -40.93
N PRO A 520 7.85 -20.03 -40.72
CA PRO A 520 6.55 -19.42 -40.98
C PRO A 520 6.22 -18.29 -39.99
N GLN A 521 6.98 -18.18 -38.90
CA GLN A 521 6.83 -17.18 -37.86
C GLN A 521 7.73 -15.95 -38.08
N GLY A 522 8.53 -15.91 -39.15
CA GLY A 522 9.51 -14.85 -39.41
C GLY A 522 10.77 -14.91 -38.54
N ILE A 523 10.96 -15.98 -37.76
CA ILE A 523 12.14 -16.20 -36.91
C ILE A 523 13.19 -16.94 -37.73
N GLU A 524 14.05 -16.19 -38.41
CA GLU A 524 15.01 -16.75 -39.38
C GLU A 524 16.25 -17.37 -38.73
N THR A 525 16.49 -17.19 -37.43
CA THR A 525 17.69 -17.69 -36.74
C THR A 525 17.28 -18.33 -35.41
N ASN A 526 17.55 -19.63 -35.30
CA ASN A 526 17.36 -20.37 -34.07
C ASN A 526 18.64 -20.30 -33.23
N TYR A 527 18.48 -20.00 -31.95
CA TYR A 527 19.56 -19.84 -30.97
C TYR A 527 19.53 -21.02 -29.97
N TYR A 528 20.69 -21.60 -29.67
CA TYR A 528 20.82 -22.78 -28.81
C TYR A 528 21.88 -22.55 -27.73
N LEU A 529 21.59 -23.05 -26.53
CA LEU A 529 22.51 -23.11 -25.40
C LEU A 529 22.92 -24.57 -25.13
N ASN A 530 24.22 -24.85 -25.04
CA ASN A 530 24.71 -26.16 -24.62
C ASN A 530 24.76 -26.23 -23.09
N GLN A 531 23.84 -26.99 -22.50
CA GLN A 531 23.71 -27.07 -21.05
C GLN A 531 24.95 -27.64 -20.35
N ASN A 532 25.64 -28.61 -20.95
CA ASN A 532 26.85 -29.19 -20.36
C ASN A 532 27.98 -28.17 -20.28
N THR A 533 28.11 -27.34 -21.31
CA THR A 533 29.12 -26.29 -21.36
C THR A 533 28.73 -25.11 -20.47
N TYR A 534 27.45 -24.74 -20.44
CA TYR A 534 26.94 -23.73 -19.52
C TYR A 534 27.19 -24.10 -18.05
N ASN A 535 26.99 -25.36 -17.67
CA ASN A 535 27.25 -25.82 -16.30
C ASN A 535 28.75 -25.88 -15.93
N GLN A 536 29.65 -25.94 -16.93
CA GLN A 536 31.10 -25.92 -16.72
C GLN A 536 31.66 -24.50 -16.54
N ILE A 537 30.96 -23.50 -17.10
CA ILE A 537 31.27 -22.07 -16.99
C ILE A 537 30.69 -21.54 -15.68
#